data_AF-A0A9E5XDR3-F1
#
_entry.id   AF-A0A9E5XDR3-F1
#
_cell.length_a   1.000
_cell.length_b   1.000
_cell.length_c   1.000
_cell.angle_alpha   90.00
_cell.angle_beta   90.00
_cell.angle_gamma   90.00
#
_symmetry.space_group_name_H-M   'P 1'
#
loop_
_entity.id
_entity.type
_entity.pdbx_description
1 polymer ?
#
loop_
_entity_poly.entity_id
_entity_poly.type
_entity_poly.pdbx_seq_one_letter_code
_entity_poly.pdbx_strand_id
1 'polypeptide(L)' 'MRDLLLEAMGRSSGTEYFTFNVFNVLIDADRGVVTVEDELDPAASCTTSRGSFVSRLQAV' A
#
# COMPACT_ATOMS: atom_id res chain seq x y z
N MET A 1 -4.65 -4.55 9.53
CA MET A 1 -5.46 -4.00 8.42
C MET A 1 -6.02 -2.61 8.71
N ARG A 2 -6.62 -2.35 9.88
CA ARG A 2 -7.14 -1.00 10.20
C ARG A 2 -6.05 0.09 10.22
N ASP A 3 -4.87 -0.22 10.78
CA ASP A 3 -3.75 0.73 10.83
C ASP A 3 -3.18 1.03 9.45
N LEU A 4 -3.04 -0.03 8.64
CA LEU A 4 -2.69 0.06 7.21
C LEU A 4 -3.63 1.00 6.43
N LEU A 5 -4.93 0.93 6.74
CA LEU A 5 -5.94 1.77 6.11
C LEU A 5 -5.84 3.24 6.56
N LEU A 6 -5.52 3.47 7.85
CA LEU A 6 -5.31 4.81 8.39
C LEU A 6 -4.09 5.48 7.76
N GLU A 7 -2.98 4.76 7.61
CA GLU A 7 -1.78 5.27 6.93
C GLU A 7 -2.06 5.57 5.45
N ALA A 8 -2.76 4.67 4.75
CA ALA A 8 -3.10 4.87 3.34
C ALA A 8 -4.04 6.06 3.07
N MET A 9 -4.86 6.44 4.03
CA MET A 9 -5.75 7.59 3.94
C MET A 9 -5.17 8.87 4.55
N GLY A 10 -4.25 8.75 5.52
CA GLY A 10 -3.80 9.84 6.37
C GLY A 10 -2.83 10.81 5.70
N ARG A 11 -2.09 10.36 4.68
CA ARG A 11 -1.09 11.21 4.00
C ARG A 11 -1.60 11.84 2.70
N SER A 12 -1.34 13.13 2.59
CA SER A 12 -1.65 13.94 1.40
C SER A 12 -0.48 14.05 0.41
N SER A 13 0.74 13.71 0.83
CA SER A 13 1.96 13.85 0.03
C SER A 13 3.09 12.95 0.52
N GLY A 14 4.08 12.71 -0.36
CA GLY A 14 5.28 11.94 -0.10
C GLY A 14 5.11 10.43 -0.28
N THR A 15 6.17 9.73 0.10
CA THR A 15 6.31 8.28 -0.06
C THR A 15 6.50 7.63 1.31
N GLU A 16 5.78 6.54 1.57
CA GLU A 16 5.85 5.81 2.84
C GLU A 16 5.91 4.31 2.60
N TYR A 17 6.77 3.63 3.37
CA TYR A 17 7.02 2.20 3.24
C TYR A 17 6.71 1.54 4.57
N PHE A 18 5.91 0.47 4.54
CA PHE A 18 5.64 -0.34 5.72
C PHE A 18 5.52 -1.80 5.35
N THR A 19 5.94 -2.65 6.29
CA THR A 19 5.93 -4.10 6.13
C THR A 19 4.76 -4.67 6.92
N PHE A 20 3.92 -5.46 6.26
CA PHE A 20 2.84 -6.22 6.86
C PHE A 20 3.09 -7.71 6.62
N ASN A 21 3.55 -8.39 7.66
CA ASN A 21 3.98 -9.79 7.58
C ASN A 21 5.10 -9.96 6.55
N VAL A 22 4.87 -10.70 5.46
CA VAL A 22 5.83 -10.87 4.36
C VAL A 22 5.57 -9.94 3.18
N PHE A 23 4.62 -9.01 3.31
CA PHE A 23 4.32 -8.05 2.26
C PHE A 23 4.86 -6.69 2.63
N ASN A 24 5.70 -6.14 1.78
CA ASN A 24 6.07 -4.75 1.83
C ASN A 24 5.08 -3.93 1.03
N VAL A 25 4.73 -2.76 1.54
CA VAL A 25 3.78 -1.89 0.88
C VAL A 25 4.35 -0.48 0.87
N LEU A 26 4.42 0.06 -0.33
CA LEU A 26 4.87 1.38 -0.63
C LEU A 26 3.68 2.23 -1.07
N ILE A 27 3.37 3.27 -0.31
CA ILE A 27 2.38 4.28 -0.67
C ILE A 27 3.10 5.48 -1.23
N ASP A 28 2.83 5.81 -2.49
CA ASP A 28 3.28 7.05 -3.13
C ASP A 28 2.07 7.96 -3.28
N ALA A 29 1.90 8.88 -2.32
CA ALA A 29 0.78 9.81 -2.29
C ALA A 29 0.88 10.87 -3.40
N ASP A 30 2.10 11.23 -3.81
CA ASP A 30 2.34 12.22 -4.86
C ASP A 30 1.90 11.69 -6.23
N ARG A 31 2.12 10.39 -6.48
CA ARG A 31 1.67 9.70 -7.69
C ARG A 31 0.28 9.07 -7.55
N GLY A 32 -0.26 9.00 -6.33
CA GLY A 32 -1.56 8.40 -6.04
C GLY A 32 -1.59 6.88 -6.24
N VAL A 33 -0.45 6.20 -6.06
CA VAL A 33 -0.30 4.76 -6.28
C VAL A 33 0.17 4.05 -5.03
N VAL A 34 -0.10 2.75 -4.98
CA VAL A 34 0.37 1.84 -3.93
C VAL A 34 1.02 0.65 -4.62
N THR A 35 2.23 0.31 -4.22
CA THR A 35 2.94 -0.89 -4.64
C THR A 35 2.99 -1.86 -3.47
N VAL A 36 2.61 -3.10 -3.71
CA VAL A 36 2.76 -4.20 -2.76
C VAL A 36 3.81 -5.15 -3.33
N GLU A 37 4.80 -5.50 -2.54
CA GLU A 37 5.90 -6.39 -2.89
C GLU A 37 5.89 -7.56 -1.91
N ASP A 38 6.11 -8.78 -2.38
CA ASP A 38 6.39 -9.92 -1.51
C ASP A 38 7.87 -9.92 -1.12
N GLU A 39 8.16 -9.87 0.17
CA GLU A 39 9.51 -9.91 0.71
C GLU A 39 10.21 -11.25 0.41
N LEU A 40 9.45 -12.34 0.31
CA LEU A 40 9.96 -13.68 0.01
C LEU A 40 10.14 -13.91 -1.50
N ASP A 41 9.38 -13.19 -2.33
CA ASP A 41 9.52 -13.20 -3.79
C ASP A 41 9.45 -11.78 -4.36
N PRO A 42 10.59 -11.07 -4.50
CA PRO A 42 10.62 -9.70 -5.02
C PRO A 42 10.09 -9.58 -6.45
N ALA A 43 10.01 -10.67 -7.21
CA ALA A 43 9.39 -10.66 -8.54
C ALA A 43 7.86 -10.57 -8.47
N ALA A 44 7.27 -11.00 -7.35
CA ALA A 44 5.86 -10.86 -7.05
C ALA A 44 5.57 -9.47 -6.47
N SER A 45 5.38 -8.50 -7.37
CA SER A 45 4.93 -7.15 -7.02
C SER A 45 3.67 -6.74 -7.79
N CYS A 46 2.89 -5.86 -7.19
CA CYS A 46 1.68 -5.32 -7.78
C CYS A 46 1.56 -3.83 -7.45
N THR A 47 1.41 -3.00 -8.48
CA THR A 47 1.13 -1.58 -8.34
C THR A 47 -0.31 -1.30 -8.74
N THR A 48 -1.03 -0.57 -7.89
CA THR A 48 -2.43 -0.18 -8.11
C THR A 48 -2.64 1.28 -7.71
N SER A 49 -3.77 1.86 -8.11
CA SER A 49 -4.17 3.17 -7.58
C SER A 49 -4.44 3.08 -6.08
N ARG A 50 -4.13 4.16 -5.35
CA ARG A 50 -4.40 4.28 -3.92
C ARG A 50 -5.89 4.13 -3.60
N GLY A 51 -6.76 4.69 -4.44
CA GLY A 51 -8.21 4.55 -4.28
C GLY A 51 -8.66 3.09 -4.36
N SER A 52 -8.22 2.35 -5.38
CA SER A 52 -8.56 0.93 -5.53
C SER A 52 -8.00 0.08 -4.39
N PHE A 53 -6.81 0.40 -3.89
CA PHE A 53 -6.20 -0.28 -2.74
C PHE A 53 -7.05 -0.11 -1.48
N VAL A 54 -7.44 1.13 -1.15
CA VAL A 54 -8.30 1.44 0.01
C VAL A 54 -9.66 0.76 -0.12
N SER A 55 -10.32 0.83 -1.28
CA SER A 55 -11.61 0.18 -1.51
C SER A 55 -11.54 -1.34 -1.31
N ARG A 56 -10.43 -1.98 -1.72
CA ARG A 56 -10.23 -3.42 -1.51
C ARG A 56 -10.00 -3.74 -0.04
N LEU A 57 -9.20 -2.97 0.67
CA LEU A 57 -8.97 -3.18 2.10
C LEU A 57 -10.25 -3.01 2.95
N GLN A 58 -11.18 -2.15 2.53
CA GLN A 58 -12.47 -1.98 3.21
C GLN A 58 -13.45 -3.14 2.96
N ALA A 59 -13.23 -3.94 1.91
CA ALA A 59 -14.09 -5.06 1.53
C ALA A 59 -13.73 -6.39 2.21
N VAL A 60 -12.63 -6.41 2.99
CA VAL A 60 -12.12 -7.58 3.74
C VAL A 60 -12.37 -7.38 5.23
#